data_AF-A0A3D0ET01-F1
#
_entry.id   AF-A0A3D0ET01-F1
#
_cell.length_a   1.000
_cell.length_b   1.000
_cell.length_c   1.000
_cell.angle_alpha   90.00
_cell.angle_beta   90.00
_cell.angle_gamma   90.00
#
_symmetry.space_group_name_H-M   'P 1'
#
loop_
_entity.id
_entity.type
_entity.pdbx_description
1 polymer ?
#
loop_
_entity_poly.entity_id
_entity_poly.type
_entity_poly.pdbx_seq_one_letter_code
_entity_poly.pdbx_strand_id
1 'polypeptide(L)'
;PKGTYPEQNEDVPTIFWYTHLAARCDVENHVIAHILDSIESGSMELVSVTKAIAGLDIPTMTRDIGVPMHPGASKWYEEQKQK
;
A
#
# COMPACT_ATOMS: atom_id res chain seq x y z
N PRO A 1 15.01 8.10 -9.89
CA PRO A 1 14.90 9.06 -11.03
C PRO A 1 16.07 10.04 -11.01
N LYS A 2 16.42 10.71 -12.11
CA LYS A 2 17.37 11.83 -12.12
C LYS A 2 17.10 12.80 -10.96
N GLY A 3 18.15 13.17 -10.22
CA GLY A 3 18.06 14.09 -9.08
C GLY A 3 17.47 13.50 -7.80
N THR A 4 17.38 12.16 -7.66
CA THR A 4 16.97 11.54 -6.39
C THR A 4 18.07 11.69 -5.32
N TYR A 5 19.35 11.62 -5.72
CA TYR A 5 20.51 11.86 -4.84
C TYR A 5 21.39 12.98 -5.40
N PRO A 6 22.18 13.68 -4.56
CA PRO A 6 23.17 14.65 -5.04
C PRO A 6 24.04 14.07 -6.15
N GLU A 7 24.27 14.86 -7.20
CA GLU A 7 25.12 14.51 -8.35
C GLU A 7 24.61 13.35 -9.24
N GLN A 8 23.44 12.76 -8.93
CA GLN A 8 22.80 11.76 -9.78
C GLN A 8 22.06 12.42 -10.95
N ASN A 9 22.81 12.83 -11.97
CA ASN A 9 22.31 13.64 -13.08
C ASN A 9 21.59 12.86 -14.19
N GLU A 10 21.56 11.54 -14.12
CA GLU A 10 20.92 10.67 -15.11
C GLU A 10 19.98 9.68 -14.42
N ASP A 11 18.99 9.16 -15.15
CA ASP A 11 18.15 8.07 -14.66
C ASP A 11 18.98 6.77 -14.52
N VAL A 12 18.73 6.04 -13.44
CA VAL A 12 19.36 4.74 -13.19
C VAL A 12 18.35 3.64 -13.55
N PRO A 13 18.54 2.90 -14.65
CA PRO A 13 17.69 1.75 -14.96
C PRO A 13 17.95 0.65 -13.95
N THR A 14 16.90 0.21 -13.27
CA THR A 14 16.98 -0.84 -12.25
C THR A 14 15.67 -1.61 -12.18
N ILE A 15 15.68 -2.68 -11.40
CA ILE A 15 14.50 -3.44 -11.02
C ILE A 15 13.98 -2.97 -9.66
N PHE A 16 12.68 -3.14 -9.42
CA PHE A 16 12.06 -2.88 -8.13
C PHE A 16 10.96 -3.89 -7.86
N TRP A 17 10.58 -4.00 -6.59
CA TRP A 17 9.40 -4.74 -6.14
C TRP A 17 8.56 -3.86 -5.26
N TYR A 18 7.26 -4.17 -5.17
CA TYR A 18 6.35 -3.47 -4.27
C TYR A 18 6.63 -3.86 -2.82
N THR A 19 6.50 -2.88 -1.93
CA THR A 19 6.43 -3.14 -0.49
C THR A 19 5.03 -3.62 -0.16
N HIS A 20 4.93 -4.69 0.63
CA HIS A 20 3.64 -5.30 1.00
C HIS A 20 3.43 -5.20 2.51
N LEU A 21 2.19 -4.91 2.91
CA LEU A 21 1.73 -5.11 4.28
C LEU A 21 1.07 -6.50 4.35
N ALA A 22 1.70 -7.43 5.06
CA ALA A 22 1.22 -8.79 5.23
C ALA A 22 0.75 -9.03 6.67
N ALA A 23 -0.27 -9.87 6.81
CA ALA A 23 -0.79 -10.32 8.10
C ALA A 23 -0.94 -11.85 8.10
N ARG A 24 -1.00 -12.46 9.29
CA ARG A 24 -1.33 -13.88 9.42
C ARG A 24 -2.78 -14.13 9.01
N CYS A 25 -3.07 -15.32 8.49
CA CYS A 25 -4.40 -15.71 8.04
C CYS A 25 -5.46 -15.80 9.15
N ASP A 26 -5.04 -15.86 10.42
CA ASP A 26 -5.91 -16.04 11.58
C ASP A 26 -6.14 -14.75 12.39
N VAL A 27 -5.69 -13.60 11.88
CA VAL A 27 -6.07 -12.30 12.42
C VAL A 27 -7.55 -12.04 12.10
N GLU A 28 -8.31 -11.58 13.08
CA GLU A 28 -9.74 -11.38 12.91
C GLU A 28 -10.04 -10.29 11.88
N ASN A 29 -11.06 -10.52 11.04
CA ASN A 29 -11.41 -9.63 9.93
C ASN A 29 -11.63 -8.16 10.36
N HIS A 30 -12.21 -7.94 11.55
CA HIS A 30 -12.44 -6.58 12.06
C HIS A 30 -11.14 -5.86 12.41
N VAL A 31 -10.12 -6.57 12.91
CA VAL A 31 -8.80 -5.98 13.18
C VAL A 31 -8.15 -5.54 11.88
N ILE A 32 -8.21 -6.37 10.85
CA ILE A 32 -7.68 -6.03 9.52
C ILE A 32 -8.41 -4.83 8.92
N ALA A 33 -9.75 -4.79 9.00
CA ALA A 33 -10.53 -3.65 8.53
C ALA A 33 -10.14 -2.35 9.26
N HIS A 34 -10.00 -2.37 10.58
CA HIS A 34 -9.57 -1.19 11.35
C HIS A 34 -8.16 -0.69 10.98
N ILE A 35 -7.23 -1.61 10.68
CA ILE A 35 -5.90 -1.23 10.18
C ILE A 35 -6.03 -0.53 8.83
N LEU A 36 -6.82 -1.08 7.90
CA LEU A 36 -7.01 -0.50 6.57
C LEU A 36 -7.71 0.86 6.62
N ASP A 37 -8.74 1.01 7.46
CA ASP A 37 -9.39 2.32 7.72
C ASP A 37 -8.38 3.35 8.23
N SER A 38 -7.49 2.95 9.15
CA SER A 38 -6.46 3.84 9.70
C SER A 38 -5.44 4.25 8.64
N ILE A 39 -5.09 3.34 7.73
CA ILE A 39 -4.17 3.63 6.62
C ILE A 39 -4.82 4.55 5.59
N GLU A 40 -6.07 4.29 5.21
CA GLU A 40 -6.81 5.11 4.23
C GLU A 40 -7.03 6.53 4.77
N SER A 41 -7.57 6.64 6.00
CA SER A 41 -7.88 7.93 6.64
C SER A 41 -6.62 8.72 7.03
N GLY A 42 -5.55 8.03 7.42
CA GLY A 42 -4.26 8.62 7.80
C GLY A 42 -3.25 8.74 6.65
N SER A 43 -3.65 8.45 5.41
CA SER A 43 -2.74 8.36 4.26
C SER A 43 -1.86 9.62 4.08
N MET A 44 -2.42 10.82 4.30
CA MET A 44 -1.66 12.07 4.25
C MET A 44 -0.62 12.22 5.37
N GLU A 45 -0.89 11.71 6.58
CA GLU A 45 0.09 11.72 7.67
C GLU A 45 1.21 10.73 7.40
N LEU A 46 0.89 9.54 6.88
CA LEU A 46 1.89 8.55 6.51
C LEU A 46 2.83 9.09 5.40
N VAL A 47 2.32 9.93 4.48
CA VAL A 47 3.16 10.61 3.45
C VAL A 47 4.21 11.53 4.08
N SER A 48 3.94 12.10 5.25
CA SER A 48 4.93 12.91 5.97
C SER A 48 6.11 12.09 6.49
N VAL A 49 5.87 10.80 6.80
CA VAL A 49 6.91 9.86 7.22
C VAL A 49 7.73 9.40 6.02
N THR A 50 7.09 9.13 4.89
CA THR A 50 7.77 8.76 3.66
C THR A 50 7.01 9.20 2.41
N LYS A 51 7.69 9.89 1.51
CA LYS A 51 7.11 10.30 0.21
C LYS A 51 6.77 9.11 -0.69
N ALA A 52 7.32 7.91 -0.42
CA ALA A 52 7.15 6.74 -1.26
C ALA A 52 5.71 6.21 -1.32
N ILE A 53 4.87 6.56 -0.34
CA ILE A 53 3.44 6.17 -0.31
C ILE A 53 2.51 7.29 -0.80
N ALA A 54 3.07 8.42 -1.27
CA ALA A 54 2.27 9.49 -1.83
C ALA A 54 1.51 8.99 -3.07
N GLY A 55 0.19 9.16 -3.08
CA GLY A 55 -0.66 8.65 -4.15
C GLY A 55 -1.00 7.17 -4.04
N LEU A 56 -0.83 6.54 -2.87
CA LEU A 56 -1.33 5.20 -2.61
C LEU A 56 -2.85 5.15 -2.84
N ASP A 57 -3.29 4.24 -3.70
CA ASP A 57 -4.70 4.05 -4.04
C ASP A 57 -5.13 2.57 -3.93
N ILE A 58 -6.44 2.34 -3.89
CA ILE A 58 -7.02 0.99 -3.78
C ILE A 58 -6.58 0.07 -4.94
N PRO A 59 -6.56 0.51 -6.22
CA PRO A 59 -6.06 -0.31 -7.32
C PRO A 59 -4.61 -0.79 -7.12
N THR A 60 -3.73 0.06 -6.58
CA THR A 60 -2.35 -0.31 -6.27
C THR A 60 -2.29 -1.30 -5.09
N MET A 61 -3.10 -1.07 -4.04
CA MET A 61 -3.14 -1.91 -2.85
C MET A 61 -3.76 -3.31 -3.09
N THR A 62 -4.59 -3.44 -4.13
CA THR A 62 -5.30 -4.69 -4.48
C THR A 62 -4.67 -5.45 -5.64
N ARG A 63 -3.50 -5.01 -6.12
CA ARG A 63 -2.80 -5.66 -7.22
C ARG A 63 -2.51 -7.13 -6.91
N ASP A 64 -2.72 -8.01 -7.89
CA ASP A 64 -2.34 -9.41 -7.75
C ASP A 64 -0.81 -9.55 -7.75
N ILE A 65 -0.31 -10.13 -6.66
CA ILE A 65 1.11 -10.36 -6.38
C ILE A 65 1.43 -11.86 -6.24
N GLY A 66 0.46 -12.74 -6.50
CA GLY A 66 0.60 -14.19 -6.39
C GLY A 66 0.44 -14.75 -4.95
N VAL A 67 0.08 -13.91 -3.98
CA VAL A 67 -0.23 -14.32 -2.60
C VAL A 67 -1.71 -14.02 -2.31
N PRO A 68 -2.47 -14.94 -1.68
CA PRO A 68 -3.87 -14.70 -1.37
C PRO A 68 -4.07 -13.47 -0.46
N MET A 69 -5.05 -12.64 -0.82
CA MET A 69 -5.48 -11.52 0.02
C MET A 69 -6.16 -12.03 1.29
N HIS A 70 -5.88 -11.39 2.43
CA HIS A 70 -6.53 -11.73 3.70
C HIS A 70 -8.06 -11.52 3.60
N PRO A 71 -8.92 -12.42 4.12
CA PRO A 71 -10.38 -12.32 3.97
C PRO A 71 -10.95 -10.97 4.44
N GLY A 72 -10.49 -10.47 5.60
CA GLY A 72 -10.84 -9.15 6.12
C GLY A 72 -10.47 -8.01 5.17
N ALA A 73 -9.32 -8.08 4.50
CA ALA A 73 -8.89 -7.07 3.54
C ALA A 73 -9.73 -7.14 2.25
N SER A 74 -9.96 -8.34 1.70
CA SER A 74 -10.82 -8.52 0.53
C SER A 74 -12.22 -7.93 0.75
N LYS A 75 -12.84 -8.24 1.89
CA LYS A 75 -14.16 -7.68 2.24
C LYS A 75 -14.12 -6.15 2.30
N TRP A 76 -13.14 -5.59 3.00
CA TRP A 76 -13.00 -4.14 3.14
C TRP A 76 -12.81 -3.44 1.79
N TYR A 77 -11.93 -3.95 0.93
CA TYR A 77 -11.71 -3.36 -0.41
C TYR A 77 -12.96 -3.42 -1.29
N GLU A 78 -13.75 -4.50 -1.25
CA GLU A 78 -15.02 -4.57 -1.99
C GLU A 78 -16.07 -3.56 -1.47
N GLU A 79 -16.08 -3.27 -0.18
CA GLU A 79 -16.94 -2.24 0.41
C GLU A 79 -16.50 -0.83 -0.05
N GLN A 80 -15.21 -0.55 -0.15
CA GLN A 80 -14.72 0.75 -0.61
C GLN A 80 -14.99 1.02 -2.09
N LYS A 81 -15.02 -0.01 -2.95
CA LYS A 81 -15.38 0.15 -4.38
C LYS A 81 -16.83 0.62 -4.60
N GLN A 82 -17.68 0.51 -3.58
CA GLN A 82 -19.09 0.90 -3.65
C GLN A 82 -19.33 2.35 -3.21
N LYS A 83 -18.30 3.03 -2.70
CA LYS A 83 -18.34 4.45 -2.31
C LYS A 83 -17.84 5.33 -3.45
#